data_AF-A0A8S3ZAL6-F1
#
_entry.id   AF-A0A8S3ZAL6-F1
#
_cell.length_a   1.000
_cell.length_b   1.000
_cell.length_c   1.000
_cell.angle_alpha   90.00
_cell.angle_beta   90.00
_cell.angle_gamma   90.00
#
_symmetry.space_group_name_H-M   'P 1'
#
loop_
_entity.id
_entity.type
_entity.pdbx_description
1 polymer ?
#
loop_
_entity_poly.entity_id
_entity_poly.type
_entity_poly.pdbx_seq_one_letter_code
_entity_poly.pdbx_strand_id
1 'polypeptide(L)'
;TSTQVLDCDFEPGFCQWSQVTTDKLDWSREKGPTSTPGTGPSTDHTSGVGFYAYLETSNGASGDTAELRSPTMSVNGHQSCLQFYYHMFGPNVADLYVYRVKNNGTGSRSSVWHKNGDQGDKWNLATVKLSTGSNFV
;
A
#
# COMPACT_ATOMS: atom_id res chain seq x y z
N THR A 1 -5.93 -26.59 -7.58
CA THR A 1 -6.44 -25.20 -7.60
C THR A 1 -5.33 -24.31 -7.07
N SER A 2 -4.86 -23.34 -7.86
CA SER A 2 -3.70 -22.52 -7.50
C SER A 2 -4.10 -21.40 -6.55
N THR A 3 -3.49 -21.31 -5.38
CA THR A 3 -3.51 -20.11 -4.53
C THR A 3 -2.81 -18.98 -5.27
N GLN A 4 -3.53 -17.91 -5.59
CA GLN A 4 -2.94 -16.71 -6.19
C GLN A 4 -2.12 -15.99 -5.12
N VAL A 5 -0.80 -16.02 -5.26
CA VAL A 5 0.13 -15.22 -4.46
C VAL A 5 0.50 -14.00 -5.28
N LEU A 6 0.18 -12.83 -4.75
CA LEU A 6 0.59 -11.55 -5.32
C LEU A 6 1.81 -11.08 -4.53
N ASP A 7 2.98 -11.20 -5.14
CA ASP A 7 4.23 -10.70 -4.60
C ASP A 7 4.66 -9.44 -5.34
N CYS A 8 5.17 -8.46 -4.61
CA CYS A 8 5.67 -7.22 -5.20
C CYS A 8 6.68 -6.54 -4.27
N ASP A 9 7.92 -6.53 -4.73
CA ASP A 9 9.05 -5.82 -4.12
C ASP A 9 9.32 -4.45 -4.74
N PHE A 10 8.54 -4.08 -5.78
CA PHE A 10 8.66 -2.86 -6.56
C PHE A 10 9.94 -2.73 -7.39
N GLU A 11 10.68 -3.81 -7.69
CA GLU A 11 11.86 -3.73 -8.55
C GLU A 11 11.51 -3.51 -10.03
N PRO A 12 10.55 -4.27 -10.62
CA PRO A 12 9.92 -3.89 -11.87
C PRO A 12 8.56 -3.22 -11.64
N GLY A 13 8.54 -1.89 -11.59
CA GLY A 13 7.30 -1.11 -11.54
C GLY A 13 6.47 -1.40 -10.30
N PHE A 14 5.15 -1.33 -10.44
CA PHE A 14 4.20 -1.72 -9.39
C PHE A 14 3.78 -3.20 -9.51
N CYS A 15 4.56 -4.02 -10.21
CA CYS A 15 4.23 -5.42 -10.50
C CYS A 15 2.85 -5.53 -11.19
N GLN A 16 1.84 -6.10 -10.52
CA GLN A 16 0.46 -6.16 -11.03
C GLN A 16 -0.48 -5.14 -10.37
N TRP A 17 0.03 -4.34 -9.44
CA TRP A 17 -0.73 -3.26 -8.83
C TRP A 17 -0.85 -2.10 -9.82
N SER A 18 -1.97 -1.38 -9.74
CA SER A 18 -2.25 -0.22 -10.57
C SER A 18 -2.51 1.00 -9.70
N GLN A 19 -1.80 2.09 -10.01
CA GLN A 19 -2.09 3.39 -9.44
C GLN A 19 -3.38 3.94 -10.06
N VAL A 20 -4.31 4.38 -9.23
CA VAL A 20 -5.52 5.09 -9.66
C VAL A 20 -5.15 6.52 -9.96
N THR A 21 -5.50 7.05 -11.12
CA THR A 21 -5.10 8.41 -11.54
C THR A 21 -6.27 9.42 -11.52
N THR A 22 -7.39 9.02 -10.93
CA THR A 22 -8.60 9.87 -10.82
C THR A 22 -8.70 10.59 -9.48
N ASP A 23 -7.84 10.23 -8.54
CA ASP A 23 -7.67 10.91 -7.25
C ASP A 23 -6.65 12.07 -7.40
N LYS A 24 -6.21 12.65 -6.28
CA LYS A 24 -5.48 13.92 -6.27
C LYS A 24 -3.97 13.75 -6.22
N LEU A 25 -3.52 12.67 -5.61
CA LEU A 25 -2.11 12.37 -5.43
C LEU A 25 -1.81 11.03 -6.08
N ASP A 26 -0.59 10.87 -6.56
CA ASP A 26 -0.16 9.63 -7.18
C ASP A 26 0.92 8.90 -6.36
N TRP A 27 0.73 7.59 -6.18
CA TRP A 27 1.83 6.73 -5.73
C TRP A 27 2.92 6.71 -6.80
N SER A 28 4.15 6.98 -6.39
CA SER A 28 5.36 6.87 -7.21
C SER A 28 6.23 5.72 -6.72
N ARG A 29 7.34 5.48 -7.43
CA ARG A 29 8.41 4.61 -6.96
C ARG A 29 9.62 5.47 -6.64
N GLU A 30 10.21 5.25 -5.48
CA GLU A 30 11.38 5.98 -5.04
C GLU A 30 12.52 5.02 -4.70
N LYS A 31 13.75 5.50 -4.79
CA LYS A 31 14.96 4.76 -4.45
C LYS A 31 15.89 5.63 -3.62
N GLY A 32 16.29 5.12 -2.46
CA GLY A 32 17.07 5.89 -1.49
C GLY A 32 16.17 6.72 -0.56
N PRO A 33 16.65 7.85 -0.02
CA PRO A 33 15.91 8.62 0.96
C PRO A 33 14.78 9.45 0.34
N THR A 34 13.76 9.74 1.14
CA THR A 34 12.72 10.72 0.78
C THR A 34 13.30 12.13 0.58
N SER A 35 12.65 12.92 -0.28
CA SER A 35 13.10 14.28 -0.63
C SER A 35 12.92 15.29 0.50
N THR A 36 11.97 15.06 1.40
CA THR A 36 11.63 16.00 2.47
C THR A 36 12.46 15.71 3.74
N PRO A 37 13.26 16.67 4.26
CA PRO A 37 14.03 16.47 5.49
C PRO A 37 13.16 16.09 6.70
N GLY A 38 13.67 15.24 7.57
CA GLY A 38 12.93 14.79 8.77
C GLY A 38 11.79 13.82 8.45
N THR A 39 11.83 13.19 7.27
CA THR A 39 10.94 12.10 6.86
C THR A 39 11.77 10.89 6.46
N GLY A 40 11.12 9.76 6.18
CA GLY A 40 11.78 8.53 5.75
C GLY A 40 10.88 7.71 4.83
N PRO A 41 11.38 6.59 4.30
CA PRO A 41 12.59 5.87 4.70
C PRO A 41 13.89 6.43 4.11
N SER A 42 15.05 5.92 4.55
CA SER A 42 16.36 6.17 3.92
C SER A 42 16.71 5.18 2.80
N THR A 43 16.14 3.98 2.84
CA THR A 43 16.30 2.91 1.84
C THR A 43 15.04 2.05 1.76
N ASP A 44 14.89 1.25 0.69
CA ASP A 44 13.85 0.22 0.62
C ASP A 44 14.02 -0.84 1.72
N HIS A 45 12.94 -1.57 1.99
CA HIS A 45 12.94 -2.64 2.98
C HIS A 45 13.65 -3.91 2.48
N THR A 46 13.49 -4.26 1.20
CA THR A 46 13.81 -5.61 0.68
C THR A 46 15.31 -5.84 0.55
N SER A 47 16.03 -4.86 0.01
CA SER A 47 17.47 -4.99 -0.30
C SER A 47 18.34 -3.88 0.32
N GLY A 48 17.74 -2.76 0.71
CA GLY A 48 18.44 -1.55 1.15
C GLY A 48 19.01 -0.69 0.00
N VAL A 49 18.86 -1.12 -1.26
CA VAL A 49 19.31 -0.39 -2.46
C VAL A 49 18.29 -0.46 -3.61
N GLY A 50 17.10 -0.95 -3.34
CA GLY A 50 16.00 -1.17 -4.27
C GLY A 50 14.99 -0.03 -4.27
N PHE A 51 13.77 -0.32 -4.70
CA PHE A 51 12.66 0.61 -4.80
C PHE A 51 11.57 0.32 -3.78
N TYR A 52 10.77 1.33 -3.48
CA TYR A 52 9.54 1.20 -2.70
C TYR A 52 8.45 2.10 -3.29
N ALA A 53 7.19 1.74 -3.05
CA ALA A 53 6.06 2.62 -3.35
C ALA A 53 6.07 3.81 -2.38
N TYR A 54 5.98 5.02 -2.93
CA TYR A 54 6.12 6.26 -2.18
C TYR A 54 4.97 7.22 -2.48
N LEU A 55 4.58 7.97 -1.46
CA LEU A 55 3.58 9.04 -1.55
C LEU A 55 4.11 10.26 -0.79
N GLU A 56 4.42 11.34 -1.52
CA GLU A 56 4.86 12.61 -0.91
C GLU A 56 3.64 13.36 -0.36
N THR A 57 3.48 13.34 0.96
CA THR A 57 2.34 14.00 1.64
C THR A 57 2.65 15.41 2.09
N SER A 58 3.91 15.84 2.10
CA SER A 58 4.34 17.13 2.68
C SER A 58 3.79 18.34 1.90
N ASN A 59 3.47 18.14 0.62
CA ASN A 59 2.91 19.16 -0.26
C ASN A 59 1.41 18.93 -0.58
N GLY A 60 0.79 17.90 -0.02
CA GLY A 60 -0.62 17.58 -0.23
C GLY A 60 -1.56 18.42 0.65
N ALA A 61 -2.82 18.54 0.24
CA ALA A 61 -3.85 19.17 1.06
C ALA A 61 -4.59 18.13 1.92
N SER A 62 -5.15 18.58 3.04
CA SER A 62 -6.01 17.73 3.87
C SER A 62 -7.20 17.21 3.06
N GLY A 63 -7.33 15.88 2.99
CA GLY A 63 -8.39 15.21 2.22
C GLY A 63 -7.99 14.76 0.83
N ASP A 64 -6.79 15.13 0.36
CA ASP A 64 -6.22 14.51 -0.84
C ASP A 64 -5.92 13.02 -0.57
N THR A 65 -6.09 12.19 -1.60
CA THR A 65 -5.89 10.74 -1.50
C THR A 65 -5.14 10.21 -2.72
N ALA A 66 -4.48 9.07 -2.54
CA ALA A 66 -3.87 8.26 -3.57
C ALA A 66 -4.22 6.79 -3.33
N GLU A 67 -4.61 6.06 -4.37
CA GLU A 67 -5.00 4.65 -4.26
C GLU A 67 -4.16 3.75 -5.19
N LEU A 68 -3.38 2.86 -4.57
CA LEU A 68 -2.73 1.74 -5.26
C LEU A 68 -3.62 0.50 -5.15
N ARG A 69 -4.12 -0.01 -6.29
CA ARG A 69 -5.07 -1.13 -6.35
C ARG A 69 -4.41 -2.44 -6.77
N SER A 70 -4.81 -3.52 -6.12
CA SER A 70 -4.39 -4.86 -6.48
C SER A 70 -5.13 -5.36 -7.73
N PRO A 71 -4.62 -6.37 -8.45
CA PRO A 71 -5.44 -7.15 -9.37
C PRO A 71 -6.56 -7.85 -8.59
N THR A 72 -7.61 -8.31 -9.29
CA THR A 72 -8.66 -9.08 -8.64
C THR A 72 -8.10 -10.37 -8.04
N MET A 73 -8.27 -10.50 -6.72
CA MET A 73 -7.88 -11.66 -5.96
C MET A 73 -9.04 -12.64 -5.88
N SER A 74 -8.82 -13.84 -6.41
CA SER A 74 -9.81 -14.92 -6.33
C SER A 74 -9.51 -15.85 -5.15
N VAL A 75 -10.34 -15.75 -4.12
CA VAL A 75 -10.11 -16.49 -2.88
C VAL A 75 -10.78 -17.86 -2.84
N ASN A 76 -11.69 -18.18 -3.76
CA ASN A 76 -12.32 -19.51 -3.89
C ASN A 76 -12.72 -20.15 -2.54
N GLY A 77 -13.25 -19.36 -1.60
CA GLY A 77 -13.62 -19.81 -0.25
C GLY A 77 -12.47 -20.04 0.74
N HIS A 78 -11.21 -19.83 0.34
CA HIS A 78 -10.03 -19.92 1.20
C HIS A 78 -9.80 -18.63 1.96
N GLN A 79 -9.17 -18.75 3.13
CA GLN A 79 -8.70 -17.58 3.88
C GLN A 79 -7.48 -17.00 3.16
N SER A 80 -7.46 -15.68 3.00
CA SER A 80 -6.32 -14.98 2.42
C SER A 80 -5.70 -14.02 3.44
N CYS A 81 -4.44 -13.71 3.24
CA CYS A 81 -3.69 -12.79 4.08
C CYS A 81 -2.92 -11.83 3.19
N LEU A 82 -2.98 -10.54 3.51
CA LEU A 82 -2.07 -9.55 2.95
C LEU A 82 -0.97 -9.27 3.97
N GLN A 83 0.27 -9.40 3.55
CA GLN A 83 1.43 -8.99 4.33
C GLN A 83 2.19 -7.94 3.53
N PHE A 84 2.59 -6.87 4.20
CA PHE A 84 3.33 -5.78 3.58
C PHE A 84 4.14 -5.04 4.63
N TYR A 85 5.24 -4.44 4.20
CA TYR A 85 5.99 -3.50 5.01
C TYR A 85 5.53 -2.08 4.70
N TYR A 86 5.45 -1.24 5.73
CA TYR A 86 5.12 0.17 5.59
C TYR A 86 6.09 1.03 6.41
N HIS A 87 6.35 2.24 5.94
CA HIS A 87 7.16 3.25 6.62
C HIS A 87 6.36 4.55 6.69
N MET A 88 6.16 5.06 7.90
CA MET A 88 5.33 6.24 8.16
C MET A 88 6.08 7.09 9.17
N PHE A 89 6.94 7.99 8.69
CA PHE A 89 7.79 8.84 9.55
C PHE A 89 7.80 10.27 9.03
N GLY A 90 7.52 11.23 9.92
CA GLY A 90 7.50 12.65 9.58
C GLY A 90 6.20 13.36 9.97
N PRO A 91 6.25 14.69 10.08
CA PRO A 91 5.17 15.50 10.67
C PRO A 91 3.91 15.58 9.81
N ASN A 92 4.02 15.35 8.50
CA ASN A 92 2.92 15.43 7.53
C ASN A 92 2.38 14.05 7.13
N VAL A 93 2.85 12.97 7.76
CA VAL A 93 2.31 11.64 7.51
C VAL A 93 0.91 11.56 8.13
N ALA A 94 -0.07 11.14 7.34
CA ALA A 94 -1.47 11.06 7.73
C ALA A 94 -1.92 9.60 7.81
N ASP A 95 -3.00 9.25 7.11
CA ASP A 95 -3.60 7.94 7.17
C ASP A 95 -3.10 7.00 6.06
N LEU A 96 -2.82 5.75 6.43
CA LEU A 96 -2.67 4.63 5.51
C LEU A 96 -3.75 3.59 5.81
N TYR A 97 -4.64 3.38 4.84
CA TYR A 97 -5.72 2.39 4.93
C TYR A 97 -5.46 1.21 4.00
N VAL A 98 -5.84 0.01 4.45
CA VAL A 98 -6.11 -1.12 3.55
C VAL A 98 -7.61 -1.28 3.47
N TYR A 99 -8.13 -1.14 2.26
CA TYR A 99 -9.51 -1.44 1.94
C TYR A 99 -9.61 -2.77 1.22
N ARG A 100 -10.71 -3.47 1.46
CA ARG A 100 -11.19 -4.54 0.60
C ARG A 100 -12.41 -4.05 -0.15
N VAL A 101 -12.43 -4.24 -1.47
CA VAL A 101 -13.60 -3.90 -2.30
C VAL A 101 -14.14 -5.13 -2.99
N LYS A 102 -15.41 -5.48 -2.71
CA LYS A 102 -16.07 -6.65 -3.33
C LYS A 102 -16.33 -6.44 -4.82
N ASN A 103 -16.70 -7.51 -5.52
CA ASN A 103 -17.16 -7.48 -6.91
C ASN A 103 -16.14 -6.78 -7.84
N ASN A 104 -14.87 -7.18 -7.72
CA ASN A 104 -13.77 -6.68 -8.56
C ASN A 104 -13.66 -5.15 -8.57
N GLY A 105 -13.80 -4.52 -7.39
CA GLY A 105 -13.66 -3.06 -7.24
C GLY A 105 -14.93 -2.23 -7.40
N THR A 106 -16.08 -2.85 -7.70
CA THR A 106 -17.35 -2.12 -7.92
C THR A 106 -18.34 -2.23 -6.76
N GLY A 107 -18.08 -3.14 -5.83
CA GLY A 107 -18.97 -3.41 -4.70
C GLY A 107 -18.66 -2.57 -3.47
N SER A 108 -19.18 -3.02 -2.33
CA SER A 108 -18.95 -2.38 -1.04
C SER A 108 -17.46 -2.34 -0.68
N ARG A 109 -17.00 -1.16 -0.26
CA ARG A 109 -15.66 -0.91 0.30
C ARG A 109 -15.69 -1.12 1.82
N SER A 110 -14.72 -1.83 2.36
CA SER A 110 -14.58 -2.03 3.82
C SER A 110 -13.14 -1.81 4.24
N SER A 111 -12.91 -0.96 5.24
CA SER A 111 -11.58 -0.81 5.86
C SER A 111 -11.28 -2.07 6.67
N VAL A 112 -10.14 -2.71 6.39
CA VAL A 112 -9.71 -3.94 7.07
C VAL A 112 -8.43 -3.74 7.88
N TRP A 113 -7.71 -2.64 7.65
CA TRP A 113 -6.54 -2.22 8.42
C TRP A 113 -6.29 -0.72 8.24
N HIS A 114 -5.70 -0.09 9.25
CA HIS A 114 -5.41 1.34 9.26
C HIS A 114 -4.27 1.69 10.21
N LYS A 115 -3.47 2.69 9.83
CA LYS A 115 -2.54 3.43 10.68
C LYS A 115 -2.65 4.93 10.40
N ASN A 116 -2.40 5.73 11.43
CA ASN A 116 -2.44 7.18 11.38
C ASN A 116 -1.17 7.78 11.99
N GLY A 117 -0.60 8.76 11.30
CA GLY A 117 0.51 9.56 11.80
C GLY A 117 1.85 8.82 11.81
N ASP A 118 2.82 9.43 12.48
CA ASP A 118 4.17 8.91 12.65
C ASP A 118 4.20 7.57 13.42
N GLN A 119 4.88 6.57 12.88
CA GLN A 119 5.06 5.21 13.39
C GLN A 119 6.54 4.90 13.73
N GLY A 120 7.38 5.94 13.75
CA GLY A 120 8.82 5.90 13.90
C GLY A 120 9.57 5.71 12.57
N ASP A 121 10.85 6.10 12.59
CA ASP A 121 11.80 5.93 11.48
C ASP A 121 12.25 4.46 11.36
N LYS A 122 11.31 3.60 10.97
CA LYS A 122 11.54 2.17 10.73
C LYS A 122 10.48 1.58 9.81
N TRP A 123 10.86 0.54 9.08
CA TRP A 123 9.93 -0.33 8.38
C TRP A 123 9.16 -1.20 9.38
N ASN A 124 7.83 -1.23 9.26
CA ASN A 124 6.94 -2.02 10.10
C ASN A 124 6.21 -3.08 9.27
N LEU A 125 6.14 -4.31 9.78
CA LEU A 125 5.37 -5.39 9.15
C LEU A 125 3.89 -5.29 9.54
N ALA A 126 3.01 -5.22 8.54
CA ALA A 126 1.58 -5.41 8.69
C ALA A 126 1.18 -6.80 8.21
N THR A 127 0.20 -7.41 8.89
CA THR A 127 -0.42 -8.68 8.50
C THR A 127 -1.93 -8.54 8.66
N VAL A 128 -2.65 -8.61 7.55
CA VAL A 128 -4.08 -8.34 7.47
C VAL A 128 -4.81 -9.58 7.01
N LYS A 129 -5.67 -10.12 7.87
CA LYS A 129 -6.54 -11.26 7.52
C LYS A 129 -7.66 -10.77 6.62
N LEU A 130 -7.72 -11.30 5.40
CA LEU A 130 -8.77 -11.03 4.44
C LEU A 130 -9.80 -12.17 4.53
N SER A 131 -11.06 -11.84 4.83
CA SER A 131 -12.08 -12.88 5.06
C SER A 131 -12.38 -13.69 3.80
N THR A 132 -12.84 -14.92 4.00
CA THR A 132 -13.34 -15.83 2.96
C THR A 132 -14.55 -15.24 2.23
N GLY A 133 -14.71 -15.56 0.94
CA GLY A 133 -15.93 -15.21 0.20
C GLY A 133 -15.71 -15.01 -1.30
N SER A 134 -16.33 -13.95 -1.83
CA SER A 134 -16.24 -13.54 -3.23
C SER A 134 -14.91 -12.86 -3.54
N ASN A 135 -14.59 -12.77 -4.83
CA ASN A 135 -13.44 -12.02 -5.32
C ASN A 135 -13.47 -10.56 -4.84
N PHE A 136 -12.27 -10.01 -4.62
CA PHE A 136 -12.08 -8.63 -4.20
C PHE A 136 -10.84 -8.03 -4.87
N VAL A 137 -10.72 -6.72 -4.75
CA VAL A 137 -9.47 -5.96 -4.92
C VAL A 137 -9.06 -5.33 -3.61
#